data_AF-A0A959Y6E2-F1
#
_entry.id   AF-A0A959Y6E2-F1
#
_cell.length_a   1.000
_cell.length_b   1.000
_cell.length_c   1.000
_cell.angle_alpha   90.00
_cell.angle_beta   90.00
_cell.angle_gamma   90.00
#
_symmetry.space_group_name_H-M   'P 1'
#
loop_
_entity.id
_entity.type
_entity.pdbx_description
1 polymer ?
#
loop_
_entity_poly.entity_id
_entity_poly.type
_entity_poly.pdbx_seq_one_letter_code
_entity_poly.pdbx_strand_id
1 'polypeptide(L)' 'LRGLWGMHGMLMGGPFISLTRVDEARGRVVTAEGYVYAPQFDKREYLRELEAVIYGLRFPETATP' A
#
# COMPACT_ATOMS: atom_id res chain seq x y z
N LEU A 1 0.35 -3.37 -7.45
CA LEU A 1 -0.96 -3.23 -8.16
C LEU A 1 -1.55 -1.88 -7.78
N ARG A 2 -2.05 -1.10 -8.75
CA ARG A 2 -2.79 0.16 -8.50
C ARG A 2 -4.25 -0.03 -8.86
N GLY A 3 -5.16 0.65 -8.17
CA GLY A 3 -6.57 0.63 -8.50
C GLY A 3 -7.36 1.73 -7.81
N LEU A 4 -8.68 1.64 -7.90
CA LEU A 4 -9.61 2.50 -7.20
C LEU A 4 -10.37 1.69 -6.14
N TRP A 5 -10.56 2.29 -4.98
CA TRP A 5 -11.43 1.78 -3.93
C TRP A 5 -12.67 2.66 -3.82
N GLY A 6 -13.78 2.08 -3.39
CA GLY A 6 -15.02 2.80 -3.15
C GLY A 6 -15.89 2.07 -2.13
N MET A 7 -16.74 2.81 -1.43
CA MET A 7 -17.69 2.24 -0.48
C MET A 7 -19.10 2.17 -1.07
N HIS A 8 -19.82 1.10 -0.77
CA HIS A 8 -21.22 1.01 -1.11
C HIS A 8 -22.07 1.87 -0.16
N GLY A 9 -23.02 2.63 -0.69
CA GLY A 9 -23.93 3.47 0.10
C GLY A 9 -23.36 4.81 0.58
N MET A 10 -22.09 5.12 0.30
CA MET A 10 -21.49 6.42 0.57
C MET A 10 -20.67 6.90 -0.63
N LEU A 11 -20.63 8.22 -0.88
CA LEU A 11 -19.80 8.82 -1.93
C LEU A 11 -18.31 8.90 -1.49
N MET A 12 -17.75 7.77 -1.07
CA MET A 12 -16.37 7.65 -0.57
C MET A 12 -15.56 6.74 -1.49
N GLY A 13 -14.34 7.17 -1.81
CA GLY A 13 -13.42 6.42 -2.64
C GLY A 13 -12.14 7.18 -2.98
N GLY A 14 -11.24 6.52 -3.68
CA GLY A 14 -9.96 7.08 -4.07
C GLY A 14 -9.03 6.05 -4.69
N PRO A 15 -7.79 6.43 -5.03
CA PRO A 15 -6.80 5.48 -5.48
C PRO A 15 -6.25 4.65 -4.31
N PHE A 16 -5.87 3.41 -4.60
CA PHE A 16 -5.14 2.54 -3.70
C PHE A 16 -3.94 1.89 -4.40
N ILE A 17 -2.97 1.46 -3.61
CA ILE A 17 -1.88 0.57 -4.02
C ILE A 17 -1.91 -0.68 -3.12
N SER A 18 -1.68 -1.84 -3.73
CA SER A 18 -1.45 -3.11 -3.03
C SER A 18 -0.14 -3.73 -3.54
N LEU A 19 0.75 -4.04 -2.61
CA LEU A 19 2.06 -4.63 -2.87
C LEU A 19 2.22 -5.92 -2.07
N THR A 20 2.32 -7.04 -2.77
CA THR A 20 2.63 -8.33 -2.17
C THR A 20 4.10 -8.67 -2.41
N ARG A 21 4.81 -9.06 -1.34
CA ARG A 21 6.18 -9.59 -1.38
C ARG A 21 6.27 -10.87 -0.58
N VAL A 22 7.13 -11.78 -1.03
CA VAL A 22 7.45 -13.02 -0.31
C VAL A 22 8.64 -12.73 0.61
N ASP A 23 8.49 -13.05 1.90
CA ASP A 23 9.57 -13.07 2.89
C ASP A 23 10.03 -14.53 3.01
N GLU A 24 10.93 -14.93 2.11
CA GLU A 24 11.42 -16.32 2.00
C GLU A 24 12.12 -16.78 3.28
N ALA A 25 12.88 -15.88 3.92
CA ALA A 25 13.60 -16.17 5.16
C ALA A 25 12.67 -16.62 6.30
N ARG A 26 11.41 -16.19 6.29
CA ARG A 26 10.40 -16.53 7.30
C ARG A 26 9.24 -17.35 6.73
N GLY A 27 9.34 -17.78 5.47
CA GLY A 27 8.33 -18.60 4.79
C GLY A 27 6.93 -17.98 4.76
N ARG A 28 6.82 -16.65 4.64
CA ARG A 28 5.52 -15.95 4.66
C ARG A 28 5.34 -15.04 3.45
N VAL A 29 4.08 -14.80 3.09
CA VAL A 29 3.70 -13.80 2.10
C VAL A 29 3.14 -12.59 2.84
N VAL A 30 3.66 -11.41 2.52
CA VAL A 30 3.22 -10.15 3.13
C VAL A 30 2.63 -9.26 2.06
N THR A 31 1.38 -8.83 2.27
CA THR A 31 0.71 -7.84 1.44
C THR A 31 0.59 -6.55 2.23
N ALA A 32 1.13 -5.47 1.68
CA ALA A 32 0.97 -4.12 2.18
C ALA A 32 -0.01 -3.35 1.28
N GLU A 33 -1.00 -2.72 1.90
CA GLU A 33 -2.03 -1.96 1.19
C GLU A 33 -2.08 -0.52 1.70
N GLY A 34 -2.22 0.40 0.76
CA GLY A 34 -2.34 1.83 1.04
C GLY A 34 -3.51 2.42 0.29
N TYR A 35 -4.29 3.25 0.97
CA TYR A 35 -5.49 3.91 0.45
C TYR A 35 -5.36 5.42 0.63
N VAL A 36 -5.67 6.19 -0.41
CA VAL A 36 -5.72 7.66 -0.31
C VAL A 36 -7.17 8.09 -0.14
N TYR A 37 -7.47 8.69 1.00
CA TYR A 37 -8.73 9.38 1.26
C TYR A 37 -8.49 10.90 1.36
N ALA A 38 -8.75 11.62 0.29
CA ALA A 38 -8.58 13.08 0.24
C ALA A 38 -9.66 13.72 -0.67
N PRO A 39 -10.93 13.77 -0.22
CA PRO A 39 -12.08 14.13 -1.07
C PRO A 39 -11.99 15.54 -1.68
N GLN A 40 -11.34 16.48 -1.00
CA GLN A 40 -11.23 17.89 -1.41
C GLN A 40 -9.93 18.22 -2.18
N PHE A 41 -9.05 17.24 -2.38
CA PHE A 41 -7.71 17.47 -2.93
C PHE A 41 -7.41 16.56 -4.13
N ASP A 42 -6.43 16.98 -4.93
CA ASP A 42 -5.83 16.15 -5.97
C ASP A 42 -5.03 15.01 -5.35
N LYS A 43 -5.41 13.78 -5.70
CA LYS A 43 -4.95 12.57 -5.00
C LYS A 43 -3.65 12.00 -5.56
N ARG A 44 -3.13 12.57 -6.65
CA ARG A 44 -1.98 12.03 -7.38
C ARG A 44 -0.68 12.10 -6.56
N GLU A 45 -0.39 13.24 -5.94
CA GLU A 45 0.84 13.39 -5.16
C GLU A 45 0.79 12.56 -3.88
N TYR A 46 -0.36 12.54 -3.18
CA TYR A 46 -0.57 11.64 -2.04
C TYR A 46 -0.40 10.16 -2.40
N LEU A 47 -0.87 9.75 -3.58
CA LEU A 47 -0.65 8.40 -4.07
C LEU A 47 0.84 8.13 -4.29
N ARG A 48 1.59 9.06 -4.92
CA ARG A 48 3.04 8.91 -5.13
C ARG A 48 3.82 8.82 -3.82
N GLU A 49 3.47 9.62 -2.82
CA GLU A 49 4.08 9.54 -1.49
C GLU A 49 3.80 8.18 -0.84
N LEU A 50 2.56 7.71 -0.92
CA LEU A 50 2.16 6.40 -0.40
C LEU A 50 2.87 5.26 -1.13
N GLU A 51 3.02 5.36 -2.45
CA GLU A 51 3.81 4.43 -3.26
C GLU A 51 5.26 4.40 -2.79
N ALA A 52 5.88 5.56 -2.55
CA ALA A 52 7.26 5.63 -2.07
C ALA A 52 7.44 4.92 -0.71
N VAL A 53 6.50 5.11 0.22
CA VAL A 53 6.50 4.41 1.52
C VAL A 53 6.37 2.90 1.33
N ILE A 54 5.39 2.45 0.54
CA ILE A 54 5.11 1.03 0.36
C ILE A 54 6.21 0.31 -0.42
N TYR A 55 6.80 0.93 -1.45
CA TYR A 55 7.94 0.34 -2.16
C TYR A 55 9.21 0.27 -1.30
N GLY A 56 9.33 1.16 -0.31
CA GLY A 56 10.43 1.21 0.65
C GLY A 56 10.41 0.11 1.71
N LEU A 57 9.33 -0.69 1.81
CA LEU A 57 9.25 -1.82 2.74
C LEU A 57 10.39 -2.81 2.53
N ARG A 58 11.15 -3.09 3.59
CA ARG A 58 12.20 -4.11 3.60
C ARG A 58 11.96 -5.07 4.74
N PHE A 59 12.18 -6.36 4.48
CA PHE A 59 12.24 -7.33 5.57
C PHE A 59 13.63 -7.24 6.21
N PRO A 60 13.72 -7.25 7.55
CA PRO A 60 15.01 -7.35 8.20
C PRO A 60 15.67 -8.66 7.80
N GLU A 61 16.95 -8.57 7.41
CA GLU A 61 17.82 -9.73 7.29
C GLU A 61 17.74 -10.51 8.61
N THR A 62 17.67 -11.83 8.51
CA THR A 62 17.49 -12.71 9.68
C THR A 62 18.51 -12.31 10.74
N ALA A 63 18.04 -11.94 11.94
CA ALA A 63 18.93 -11.70 13.05
C ALA A 63 19.76 -12.97 13.22
N THR A 64 21.08 -12.86 12.98
CA THR A 64 22.04 -13.90 13.34
C THR A 64 21.80 -14.26 14.81
N PRO A 65 21.69 -15.55 15.16
CA PRO A 65 21.49 -15.96 16.55
C PRO A 65 22.60 -15.46 17.48
#